data_AF-A0A9D1JAB9-F1
#
_entry.id   AF-A0A9D1JAB9-F1
#
_cell.length_a   1.000
_cell.length_b   1.000
_cell.length_c   1.000
_cell.angle_alpha   90.00
_cell.angle_beta   90.00
_cell.angle_gamma   90.00
#
_symmetry.space_group_name_H-M   'P 1'
#
loop_
_entity.id
_entity.type
_entity.pdbx_description
1 polymer ?
#
loop_
_entity_poly.entity_id
_entity_poly.type
_entity_poly.pdbx_seq_one_letter_code
_entity_poly.pdbx_strand_id
1 'polypeptide(L)'
;MNLDAYVGMPGQTQWFNFSMAHPVGIYLFYIVINGVITGLLCCMGTSLSMALPSYPLVYAICFMVWYPQISNGSSILLAMQPFLNYPVTTFLTGYVILLIPVILAMIAGYIRRVKCDTL
;
A
#
# COMPACT_ATOMS: atom_id res chain seq x y z
N MET A 1 -17.56 21.07 11.78
CA MET A 1 -18.39 19.86 11.59
C MET A 1 -18.25 19.03 12.86
N ASN A 2 -19.36 18.70 13.53
CA ASN A 2 -19.33 18.04 14.84
C ASN A 2 -19.32 16.52 14.61
N LEU A 3 -18.14 15.89 14.69
CA LEU A 3 -17.92 14.47 14.32
C LEU A 3 -18.61 13.51 15.32
N ASP A 4 -18.83 13.96 16.55
CA ASP A 4 -19.51 13.20 17.60
C ASP A 4 -20.97 12.85 17.24
N ALA A 5 -21.61 13.62 16.35
CA ALA A 5 -22.96 13.36 15.88
C ALA A 5 -23.08 12.11 14.99
N TYR A 6 -21.96 11.57 14.50
CA TYR A 6 -21.91 10.40 13.62
C TYR A 6 -21.51 9.12 14.36
N VAL A 7 -21.14 9.21 15.65
CA VAL A 7 -20.76 8.06 16.47
C VAL A 7 -22.00 7.25 16.82
N GLY A 8 -22.03 5.97 16.45
CA GLY A 8 -23.11 5.04 16.79
C GLY A 8 -24.30 5.02 15.81
N MET A 9 -24.15 5.60 14.61
CA MET A 9 -25.16 5.46 13.56
C MET A 9 -25.37 3.97 13.18
N PRO A 10 -26.62 3.55 12.89
CA PRO A 10 -26.91 2.18 12.49
C PRO A 10 -26.19 1.83 11.17
N GLY A 11 -25.56 0.65 11.14
CA GLY A 11 -24.81 0.15 9.98
C GLY A 11 -23.31 0.49 9.96
N GLN A 12 -22.79 1.19 10.97
CA GLN A 12 -21.36 1.52 11.07
C GLN A 12 -20.57 0.45 11.84
N THR A 13 -19.34 0.17 11.42
CA THR A 13 -18.45 -0.77 12.13
C THR A 13 -17.92 -0.16 13.44
N GLN A 14 -17.54 -1.01 14.41
CA GLN A 14 -16.92 -0.55 15.67
C GLN A 14 -15.64 0.26 15.42
N TRP A 15 -14.86 -0.13 14.41
CA TRP A 15 -13.66 0.56 13.96
C TRP A 15 -13.94 1.95 13.39
N PHE A 16 -15.03 2.10 12.64
CA PHE A 16 -15.45 3.39 12.12
C PHE A 16 -15.90 4.32 13.24
N ASN A 17 -16.68 3.83 14.21
CA ASN A 17 -17.09 4.62 15.37
C ASN A 17 -15.89 5.08 16.22
N PHE A 18 -14.90 4.19 16.41
CA PHE A 18 -13.64 4.55 17.06
C PHE A 18 -12.88 5.64 16.28
N SER A 19 -12.93 5.56 14.94
CA SER A 19 -12.29 6.56 14.08
C SER A 19 -12.86 7.96 14.23
N MET A 20 -14.18 8.04 14.43
CA MET A 20 -14.91 9.29 14.62
C MET A 20 -14.73 9.86 16.04
N ALA A 21 -14.58 8.99 17.05
CA ALA A 21 -14.35 9.41 18.43
C ALA A 21 -12.93 9.94 18.69
N HIS A 22 -11.94 9.49 17.92
CA HIS A 22 -10.52 9.89 18.09
C HIS A 22 -9.87 10.34 16.77
N PRO A 23 -10.37 11.41 16.13
CA PRO A 23 -9.99 11.76 14.75
C PRO A 23 -8.50 12.08 14.59
N VAL A 24 -7.90 12.81 15.54
CA VAL A 24 -6.48 13.22 15.46
C VAL A 24 -5.53 12.02 15.50
N GLY A 25 -5.75 11.08 16.42
CA GLY A 25 -4.93 9.87 16.53
C GLY A 25 -5.03 8.99 15.30
N ILE A 26 -6.22 8.93 14.69
CA ILE A 26 -6.49 8.13 13.50
C ILE A 26 -5.85 8.76 12.27
N TYR A 27 -5.85 10.09 12.14
CA TYR A 27 -5.11 10.76 11.08
C TYR A 27 -3.61 10.49 11.15
N LEU A 28 -3.01 10.53 12.35
CA LEU A 28 -1.61 10.14 12.52
C LEU A 28 -1.36 8.70 12.09
N PHE A 29 -2.26 7.78 12.43
CA PHE A 29 -2.16 6.39 12.02
C PHE A 29 -2.25 6.22 10.49
N TYR A 30 -3.16 6.94 9.82
CA TYR A 30 -3.24 6.96 8.36
C TYR A 30 -1.97 7.51 7.71
N ILE A 31 -1.36 8.56 8.27
CA ILE A 31 -0.09 9.11 7.79
C ILE A 31 1.02 8.06 7.87
N VAL A 32 1.12 7.34 9.00
CA VAL A 32 2.13 6.28 9.19
C VAL A 32 1.93 5.14 8.18
N ILE A 33 0.70 4.65 8.03
CA ILE A 33 0.37 3.60 7.05
C ILE A 33 0.75 4.03 5.64
N ASN A 34 0.31 5.23 5.25
CA ASN A 34 0.61 5.78 3.93
C ASN A 34 2.12 5.93 3.72
N GLY A 35 2.85 6.40 4.73
CA GLY A 35 4.31 6.50 4.70
C GLY A 35 5.01 5.15 4.48
N VAL A 36 4.55 4.10 5.17
CA VAL A 36 5.10 2.74 4.99
C VAL A 36 4.82 2.20 3.58
N ILE A 37 3.58 2.32 3.10
CA ILE A 37 3.19 1.83 1.76
C ILE A 37 3.98 2.56 0.67
N THR A 38 4.06 3.89 0.75
CA THR A 38 4.82 4.70 -0.21
C THR A 38 6.32 4.41 -0.16
N GLY A 39 6.87 4.17 1.05
CA GLY A 39 8.25 3.71 1.22
C GLY A 39 8.53 2.37 0.53
N LEU A 40 7.64 1.39 0.69
CA LEU A 40 7.76 0.08 0.03
C LEU A 40 7.70 0.20 -1.50
N LEU A 41 6.82 1.05 -2.03
CA LEU A 41 6.75 1.35 -3.46
C LEU A 41 8.03 2.00 -3.99
N CYS A 42 8.63 2.91 -3.22
CA CYS A 42 9.91 3.52 -3.55
C CYS A 42 11.04 2.48 -3.60
N CYS A 43 11.09 1.57 -2.63
CA CYS A 43 12.03 0.45 -2.61
C CYS A 43 11.87 -0.42 -3.87
N MET A 44 10.63 -0.78 -4.22
CA MET A 44 10.34 -1.55 -5.43
C MET A 44 10.81 -0.84 -6.70
N GLY A 45 10.48 0.44 -6.88
CA GLY A 45 10.89 1.22 -8.04
C GLY A 45 12.41 1.36 -8.15
N THR A 46 13.08 1.57 -7.02
CA THR A 46 14.55 1.63 -6.94
C THR A 46 15.17 0.29 -7.32
N SER A 47 14.66 -0.82 -6.78
CA SER A 47 15.15 -2.17 -7.10
C SER A 47 14.92 -2.53 -8.58
N LEU A 48 13.78 -2.17 -9.16
CA LEU A 48 13.52 -2.37 -10.60
C LEU A 48 14.48 -1.54 -11.47
N SER A 49 14.78 -0.31 -11.06
CA SER A 49 15.73 0.56 -11.77
C SER A 49 17.15 -0.02 -11.76
N MET A 50 17.54 -0.74 -10.71
CA MET A 50 18.80 -1.48 -10.66
C MET A 50 18.72 -2.80 -11.44
N ALA A 51 17.55 -3.43 -11.49
CA ALA A 51 17.36 -4.75 -12.11
C ALA A 51 17.24 -4.70 -13.64
N LEU A 52 16.96 -3.55 -14.24
CA LEU A 52 16.60 -3.43 -15.64
C LEU A 52 17.53 -2.45 -16.36
N PRO A 53 17.88 -2.71 -17.63
CA PRO A 53 18.88 -1.90 -18.34
C PRO A 53 18.33 -0.60 -18.92
N SER A 54 17.00 -0.42 -19.01
CA SER A 54 16.39 0.71 -19.71
C SER A 54 15.26 1.37 -18.93
N TYR A 55 15.32 2.69 -18.81
CA TYR A 55 14.32 3.50 -18.10
C TYR A 55 12.88 3.36 -18.63
N PRO A 56 12.63 3.30 -19.96
CA PRO A 56 11.28 3.10 -20.47
C PRO A 56 10.66 1.78 -20.03
N LEU A 57 11.49 0.72 -19.95
CA LEU A 57 11.04 -0.60 -19.52
C LEU A 57 10.76 -0.62 -18.02
N VAL A 58 11.61 0.02 -17.20
CA VAL A 58 11.35 0.21 -15.77
C VAL A 58 10.00 0.90 -15.55
N TYR A 59 9.73 1.98 -16.28
CA TYR A 59 8.46 2.71 -16.16
C TYR A 59 7.26 1.84 -16.54
N ALA A 60 7.35 1.12 -17.66
CA ALA A 60 6.30 0.21 -18.09
C ALA A 60 6.02 -0.89 -17.05
N ILE A 61 7.06 -1.50 -16.49
CA ILE A 61 6.90 -2.56 -15.48
C ILE A 61 6.35 -1.99 -14.17
N CYS A 62 6.84 -0.83 -13.71
CA CYS A 62 6.29 -0.16 -12.54
C CYS A 62 4.79 0.12 -12.71
N PHE A 63 4.36 0.59 -13.88
CA PHE A 63 2.95 0.80 -14.18
C PHE A 63 2.16 -0.52 -14.18
N MET A 64 2.67 -1.57 -14.83
CA MET A 64 2.01 -2.89 -14.88
C MET A 64 1.86 -3.53 -13.49
N VAL A 65 2.82 -3.30 -12.59
CA VAL A 65 2.77 -3.76 -11.20
C VAL A 65 1.81 -2.92 -10.36
N TRP A 66 1.75 -1.61 -10.62
CA TRP A 66 0.90 -0.67 -9.88
C TRP A 66 -0.57 -0.76 -10.28
N TYR A 67 -0.88 -0.94 -11.56
CA TYR A 67 -2.25 -0.92 -12.08
C TYR A 67 -3.19 -1.91 -11.36
N PRO A 68 -2.83 -3.19 -11.14
CA PRO A 68 -3.65 -4.13 -10.38
C PRO A 68 -3.91 -3.72 -8.93
N GLN A 69 -3.03 -2.91 -8.34
CA GLN A 69 -3.16 -2.45 -6.95
C GLN A 69 -4.30 -1.44 -6.79
N ILE A 70 -4.65 -0.72 -7.86
CA ILE A 70 -5.70 0.29 -7.86
C ILE A 70 -6.97 -0.16 -8.59
N SER A 71 -6.86 -1.09 -9.54
CA SER A 71 -8.00 -1.53 -10.37
C SER A 71 -8.83 -2.67 -9.76
N ASN A 72 -8.28 -3.40 -8.78
CA ASN A 72 -8.97 -4.51 -8.14
C ASN A 72 -9.95 -4.06 -7.05
N GLY A 73 -11.00 -4.84 -6.80
CA GLY A 73 -11.97 -4.57 -5.73
C GLY A 73 -11.40 -4.67 -4.30
N SER A 74 -10.26 -5.34 -4.14
CA SER A 74 -9.43 -5.32 -2.90
C SER A 74 -8.16 -4.51 -3.15
N SER A 75 -8.32 -3.22 -3.46
CA SER A 75 -7.22 -2.33 -3.82
C SER A 75 -6.41 -1.89 -2.61
N ILE A 76 -5.17 -1.49 -2.86
CA ILE A 76 -4.31 -0.87 -1.85
C ILE A 76 -4.94 0.42 -1.29
N LEU A 77 -5.80 1.08 -2.06
CA LEU A 77 -6.53 2.28 -1.62
C LEU A 77 -7.42 2.00 -0.41
N LEU A 78 -8.03 0.81 -0.36
CA LEU A 78 -8.80 0.36 0.80
C LEU A 78 -7.90 -0.03 1.97
N ALA A 79 -6.73 -0.60 1.67
CA ALA A 79 -5.74 -0.95 2.69
C ALA A 79 -5.09 0.28 3.36
N MET A 80 -4.99 1.40 2.63
CA MET A 80 -4.56 2.70 3.16
C MET A 80 -5.58 3.31 4.12
N GLN A 81 -6.82 2.81 4.11
CA GLN A 81 -7.93 3.36 4.88
C GLN A 81 -8.64 2.30 5.75
N PRO A 82 -7.94 1.64 6.69
CA PRO A 82 -8.47 0.51 7.45
C PRO A 82 -9.69 0.78 8.33
N PHE A 83 -9.99 2.04 8.68
CA PHE A 83 -11.11 2.36 9.58
C PHE A 83 -12.39 2.75 8.85
N LEU A 84 -12.48 2.57 7.53
CA LEU A 84 -13.77 2.66 6.82
C LEU A 84 -14.64 1.42 7.08
N ASN A 85 -15.89 1.46 6.61
CA ASN A 85 -16.89 0.38 6.79
C ASN A 85 -16.60 -0.92 6.00
N TYR A 86 -15.36 -1.15 5.60
CA TYR A 86 -14.98 -2.35 4.88
C TYR A 86 -14.58 -3.48 5.84
N PRO A 87 -14.76 -4.75 5.43
CA PRO A 87 -14.28 -5.89 6.20
C PRO A 87 -12.76 -5.86 6.39
N VAL A 88 -12.32 -6.35 7.54
CA VAL A 88 -10.90 -6.50 7.90
C VAL A 88 -10.14 -7.33 6.85
N THR A 89 -10.79 -8.34 6.29
CA THR A 89 -10.21 -9.21 5.27
C THR A 89 -9.84 -8.48 3.98
N THR A 90 -10.57 -7.42 3.61
CA THR A 90 -10.30 -6.62 2.41
C THR A 90 -9.00 -5.85 2.53
N PHE A 91 -8.70 -5.26 3.69
CA PHE A 91 -7.42 -4.56 3.88
C PHE A 91 -6.25 -5.53 3.87
N LEU A 92 -6.37 -6.68 4.56
CA LEU A 92 -5.29 -7.67 4.63
C LEU A 92 -4.92 -8.18 3.24
N THR A 93 -5.95 -8.42 2.43
CA THR A 93 -5.78 -8.86 1.05
C THR A 93 -5.01 -7.82 0.23
N GLY A 94 -5.34 -6.53 0.36
CA GLY A 94 -4.62 -5.45 -0.31
C GLY A 94 -3.13 -5.38 0.06
N TYR A 95 -2.79 -5.55 1.35
CA TYR A 95 -1.38 -5.60 1.78
C TYR A 95 -0.62 -6.80 1.19
N VAL A 96 -1.24 -7.98 1.18
CA VAL A 96 -0.61 -9.19 0.62
C VAL A 96 -0.35 -9.01 -0.88
N ILE A 97 -1.31 -8.47 -1.63
CA ILE A 97 -1.17 -8.23 -3.07
C ILE A 97 -0.07 -7.21 -3.38
N LEU A 98 0.16 -6.21 -2.52
CA LEU A 98 1.27 -5.26 -2.67
C LEU A 98 2.62 -5.87 -2.31
N LEU A 99 2.69 -6.65 -1.23
CA LEU A 99 3.96 -7.19 -0.73
C LEU A 99 4.62 -8.17 -1.71
N ILE A 100 3.82 -8.96 -2.43
CA ILE A 100 4.32 -9.93 -3.42
C ILE A 100 5.25 -9.26 -4.46
N PRO A 101 4.79 -8.28 -5.27
CA PRO A 101 5.64 -7.66 -6.28
C PRO A 101 6.79 -6.83 -5.67
N VAL A 102 6.59 -6.21 -4.50
CA VAL A 102 7.66 -5.46 -3.81
C VAL A 102 8.82 -6.39 -3.47
N ILE A 103 8.54 -7.53 -2.84
CA ILE A 103 9.55 -8.52 -2.46
C ILE A 103 10.23 -9.10 -3.71
N LEU A 104 9.47 -9.45 -4.75
CA LEU A 104 10.04 -9.97 -5.99
C LEU A 104 10.96 -8.96 -6.68
N ALA A 105 10.58 -7.69 -6.74
CA ALA A 105 11.41 -6.62 -7.29
C ALA A 105 12.70 -6.42 -6.49
N MET A 106 12.62 -6.43 -5.15
CA MET A 106 13.78 -6.32 -4.28
C MET A 106 14.75 -7.49 -4.47
N ILE A 107 14.24 -8.72 -4.56
CA ILE A 107 15.05 -9.92 -4.82
C ILE A 107 15.71 -9.82 -6.21
N ALA A 108 14.96 -9.44 -7.25
CA ALA A 108 15.49 -9.29 -8.60
C ALA A 108 16.60 -8.23 -8.67
N GLY A 109 16.38 -7.07 -8.04
CA GLY A 109 17.38 -6.00 -7.93
C GLY A 109 18.62 -6.45 -7.19
N TYR A 110 18.47 -7.16 -6.05
CA TYR A 110 19.58 -7.72 -5.29
C TYR A 110 20.40 -8.72 -6.11
N ILE A 111 19.76 -9.70 -6.75
CA ILE A 111 20.44 -10.73 -7.54
C ILE A 111 21.27 -10.09 -8.65
N ARG A 112 20.68 -9.18 -9.44
CA ARG A 112 21.40 -8.55 -10.54
C ARG A 112 22.55 -7.68 -10.07
N ARG A 113 22.31 -6.81 -9.07
CA ARG A 113 23.33 -5.91 -8.53
C ARG A 113 24.52 -6.68 -7.95
N VAL A 114 24.25 -7.76 -7.19
CA VAL A 114 25.31 -8.49 -6.49
C VAL A 114 25.99 -9.52 -7.38
N LYS A 115 25.25 -10.27 -8.21
CA LYS A 115 25.80 -11.39 -8.98
C LYS A 115 26.26 -11.05 -10.40
N CYS A 116 25.75 -9.98 -11.01
CA CYS A 116 26.08 -9.65 -12.40
C CYS A 116 27.03 -8.45 -12.53
N ASP A 117 27.01 -7.52 -11.56
CA ASP A 117 27.84 -6.31 -11.62
C ASP A 117 29.10 -6.38 -10.71
N THR A 118 29.13 -7.26 -9.70
CA THR A 118 30.23 -7.33 -8.70
C THR A 118 31.07 -8.60 -8.73
N LEU A 119 30.60 -9.68 -9.36
CA LEU A 119 31.32 -10.95 -9.51
C LEU A 119 31.64 -11.18 -10.99
#